data_AF-A0A2R6LDZ0-F1
#
_entry.id   AF-A0A2R6LDZ0-F1
#
_cell.length_a   1.000
_cell.length_b   1.000
_cell.length_c   1.000
_cell.angle_alpha   90.00
_cell.angle_beta   90.00
_cell.angle_gamma   90.00
#
_symmetry.space_group_name_H-M   'P 1'
#
loop_
_entity.id
_entity.type
_entity.pdbx_description
1 polymer ?
#
loop_
_entity_poly.entity_id
_entity_poly.type
_entity_poly.pdbx_seq_one_letter_code
_entity_poly.pdbx_strand_id
1 'polypeptide(L)'
;MATTEAGDEPDMDGVRFVHEDNGRVTAVHVETGVASFGDDEAAALRNLADALDSHFGAGDTIDDPAGYLEESSIEVEIGGEGSPPWLDRE
;
A
#
# COMPACT_ATOMS: atom_id res chain seq x y z
N MET A 1 15.05 4.63 19.13
CA MET A 1 13.70 4.21 18.71
C MET A 1 13.53 2.77 19.15
N ALA A 2 12.63 2.50 20.08
CA ALA A 2 12.37 1.15 20.58
C ALA A 2 10.94 0.79 20.15
N THR A 3 10.81 -0.05 19.13
CA THR A 3 9.53 -0.66 18.75
C THR A 3 9.17 -1.68 19.83
N THR A 4 8.06 -1.43 20.54
CA THR A 4 7.44 -2.47 21.37
C THR A 4 6.64 -3.36 20.43
N GLU A 5 7.18 -4.54 20.12
CA GLU A 5 6.41 -5.64 19.56
C GLU A 5 5.49 -6.16 20.68
N ALA A 6 4.29 -5.59 20.81
CA ALA A 6 3.22 -6.19 21.59
C ALA A 6 2.63 -7.34 20.76
N GLY A 7 3.35 -8.46 20.70
CA GLY A 7 2.89 -9.69 20.07
C GLY A 7 2.31 -10.65 21.10
N ASP A 8 0.97 -10.72 21.18
CA ASP A 8 0.22 -11.94 21.52
C ASP A 8 -1.26 -11.76 21.13
N GLU A 9 -1.51 -11.31 19.90
CA GLU A 9 -2.83 -11.44 19.28
C GLU A 9 -2.72 -12.55 18.23
N PRO A 10 -3.68 -13.48 18.17
CA PRO A 10 -3.57 -14.63 17.30
C PRO A 10 -3.35 -14.15 15.87
N ASP A 11 -2.24 -14.56 15.25
CA ASP A 11 -2.07 -14.48 13.80
C ASP A 11 -3.33 -15.10 13.20
N MET A 12 -4.27 -14.26 12.75
CA MET A 12 -5.45 -14.70 12.04
C MET A 12 -4.89 -15.33 10.77
N ASP A 13 -4.88 -16.66 10.67
CA ASP A 13 -4.25 -17.45 9.58
C ASP A 13 -4.21 -16.66 8.25
N GLY A 14 -3.09 -15.95 7.98
CA GLY A 14 -2.89 -15.14 6.77
C GLY A 14 -2.69 -13.62 6.94
N VAL A 15 -2.99 -13.00 8.09
CA VAL A 15 -2.79 -11.55 8.32
C VAL A 15 -2.08 -11.28 9.65
N ARG A 16 -1.00 -10.48 9.59
CA ARG A 16 -0.28 -9.97 10.76
C ARG A 16 -0.57 -8.48 10.96
N PHE A 17 -0.88 -8.08 12.19
CA PHE A 17 -1.07 -6.67 12.56
C PHE A 17 0.21 -6.05 13.13
N VAL A 18 0.43 -4.78 12.83
CA VAL A 18 1.47 -3.93 13.42
C VAL A 18 0.82 -2.66 13.93
N HIS A 19 0.92 -2.44 15.24
CA HIS A 19 0.39 -1.26 15.92
C HIS A 19 1.48 -0.18 16.01
N GLU A 20 1.19 1.01 15.50
CA GLU A 20 2.09 2.16 15.54
C GLU A 20 1.85 3.03 16.79
N ASP A 21 2.88 3.74 17.26
CA ASP A 21 2.80 4.64 18.43
C ASP A 21 1.79 5.79 18.27
N ASN A 22 1.38 6.08 17.03
CA ASN A 22 0.39 7.12 16.69
C ASN A 22 -1.06 6.60 16.72
N GLY A 23 -1.28 5.34 17.11
CA GLY A 23 -2.59 4.71 17.16
C GLY A 23 -3.07 4.10 15.84
N ARG A 24 -2.32 4.25 14.75
CA ARG A 24 -2.61 3.55 13.49
C ARG A 24 -2.28 2.07 13.58
N VAL A 25 -2.96 1.31 12.73
CA VAL A 25 -2.75 -0.12 12.58
C VAL A 25 -2.40 -0.43 11.13
N THR A 26 -1.38 -1.26 10.93
CA THR A 26 -1.02 -1.83 9.63
C THR A 26 -1.38 -3.31 9.61
N ALA A 27 -2.15 -3.74 8.61
CA ALA A 27 -2.44 -5.13 8.34
C ALA A 27 -1.53 -5.63 7.21
N VAL A 28 -0.88 -6.78 7.39
CA VAL A 28 0.07 -7.38 6.44
C VAL A 28 -0.41 -8.78 6.05
N HIS A 29 -0.71 -9.00 4.78
CA HIS A 29 -0.98 -10.34 4.26
C HIS A 29 0.31 -11.16 4.22
N VAL A 30 0.36 -12.26 4.96
CA VAL A 30 1.59 -13.01 5.26
C VAL A 30 2.19 -13.65 4.00
N GLU A 31 1.35 -14.18 3.11
CA GLU A 31 1.84 -14.91 1.94
C GLU A 31 2.41 -14.00 0.84
N THR A 32 1.84 -12.80 0.66
CA THR A 32 2.25 -11.87 -0.41
C THR A 32 3.13 -10.73 0.08
N GLY A 33 3.14 -10.46 1.39
CA GLY A 33 3.77 -9.27 1.97
C GLY A 33 3.03 -7.95 1.67
N VAL A 34 1.87 -8.00 1.01
CA VAL A 34 1.04 -6.81 0.78
C VAL A 34 0.58 -6.27 2.12
N ALA A 35 0.74 -4.97 2.31
CA ALA A 35 0.37 -4.30 3.54
C ALA A 35 -0.45 -3.05 3.27
N SER A 36 -1.36 -2.74 4.18
CA SER A 36 -2.11 -1.48 4.17
C SER A 36 -2.42 -1.04 5.60
N PHE A 37 -2.63 0.26 5.80
CA PHE A 37 -2.84 0.85 7.12
C PHE A 37 -4.20 1.52 7.25
N GLY A 38 -4.64 1.71 8.49
CA GLY A 38 -5.86 2.45 8.83
C GLY A 38 -5.77 3.06 10.23
N ASP A 39 -6.73 3.93 10.55
CA ASP A 39 -6.88 4.51 11.89
C ASP A 39 -7.27 3.47 12.95
N ASP A 40 -7.78 2.31 12.51
CA ASP A 40 -8.14 1.15 13.30
C ASP A 40 -7.97 -0.14 12.48
N GLU A 41 -8.09 -1.31 13.13
CA GLU A 41 -7.94 -2.62 12.48
C GLU A 41 -8.92 -2.85 11.32
N ALA A 42 -10.18 -2.42 11.46
CA ALA A 42 -11.19 -2.64 10.42
C ALA A 42 -10.89 -1.77 9.19
N ALA A 43 -10.46 -0.53 9.42
CA ALA A 43 -9.96 0.33 8.35
C ALA A 43 -8.72 -0.28 7.66
N ALA A 44 -7.76 -0.80 8.44
CA ALA A 44 -6.55 -1.42 7.91
C ALA A 44 -6.87 -2.68 7.07
N LEU A 45 -7.78 -3.54 7.54
CA LEU A 45 -8.23 -4.73 6.82
C LEU A 45 -8.97 -4.40 5.53
N ARG A 46 -9.84 -3.38 5.55
CA ARG A 46 -10.56 -2.94 4.34
C ARG A 46 -9.58 -2.47 3.28
N ASN A 47 -8.63 -1.62 3.68
CA ASN A 47 -7.61 -1.12 2.76
C ASN A 47 -6.66 -2.24 2.29
N LEU A 48 -6.42 -3.26 3.11
CA LEU A 48 -5.65 -4.44 2.72
C LEU A 48 -6.40 -5.27 1.65
N ALA A 49 -7.72 -5.41 1.76
CA ALA A 49 -8.52 -6.11 0.75
C ALA A 49 -8.44 -5.40 -0.62
N ASP A 50 -8.58 -4.07 -0.64
CA ASP A 50 -8.42 -3.27 -1.88
C ASP A 50 -7.00 -3.40 -2.46
N ALA A 51 -5.97 -3.41 -1.60
CA ALA A 51 -4.59 -3.60 -2.02
C ALA A 51 -4.33 -5.01 -2.59
N LEU A 52 -4.93 -6.06 -2.02
CA LEU A 52 -4.83 -7.43 -2.54
C LEU A 52 -5.55 -7.58 -3.88
N ASP A 53 -6.73 -6.97 -4.02
CA ASP A 53 -7.45 -6.95 -5.30
C ASP A 53 -6.62 -6.25 -6.38
N SER A 54 -5.97 -5.13 -6.04
CA SER A 54 -5.06 -4.42 -6.94
C SER A 54 -3.77 -5.21 -7.24
N HIS A 55 -3.26 -5.99 -6.29
CA HIS A 55 -2.05 -6.79 -6.45
C HIS A 55 -2.27 -7.99 -7.37
N PHE A 56 -3.42 -8.65 -7.27
CA PHE A 56 -3.77 -9.80 -8.10
C PHE A 56 -4.56 -9.42 -9.36
N GLY A 57 -5.19 -8.26 -9.37
CA GLY A 57 -5.86 -7.68 -10.52
C GLY A 57 -4.87 -7.16 -11.55
N ALA A 58 -5.28 -7.18 -12.82
CA ALA A 58 -4.48 -6.62 -13.91
C ALA A 58 -4.60 -5.08 -13.99
N GLY A 59 -5.43 -4.47 -13.14
CA GLY A 59 -5.91 -3.10 -13.31
C GLY A 59 -6.72 -2.92 -14.60
N ASP A 60 -7.25 -1.71 -14.80
CA ASP A 60 -7.82 -1.32 -16.08
C ASP A 60 -6.73 -0.71 -16.97
N THR A 61 -6.67 -1.15 -18.23
CA THR A 61 -5.75 -0.55 -19.20
C THR A 61 -6.29 0.78 -19.68
N ILE A 62 -5.45 1.82 -19.68
CA ILE A 62 -5.80 3.14 -20.22
C ILE A 62 -5.30 3.22 -21.66
N ASP A 63 -6.24 3.36 -22.62
CA ASP A 63 -5.93 3.42 -24.06
C ASP A 63 -5.20 4.71 -24.47
N ASP A 64 -5.51 5.84 -23.82
CA ASP A 64 -4.85 7.14 -24.02
C ASP A 64 -4.32 7.71 -22.69
N PRO A 65 -3.10 7.32 -22.28
CA PRO A 65 -2.50 7.78 -21.04
C PRO A 65 -2.33 9.30 -20.97
N ALA A 66 -2.03 9.94 -22.11
CA ALA A 66 -1.79 11.38 -22.15
C ALA A 66 -3.08 12.16 -21.92
N GLY A 67 -4.18 11.77 -22.58
CA GLY A 67 -5.49 12.37 -22.37
C GLY A 67 -6.00 12.21 -20.93
N TYR A 68 -5.83 11.03 -20.32
CA TYR A 68 -6.21 10.79 -18.92
C TYR A 68 -5.47 11.71 -17.94
N LEU A 69 -4.17 11.91 -18.15
CA LEU A 69 -3.35 12.78 -17.30
C LEU A 69 -3.72 14.27 -17.46
N GLU A 70 -4.00 14.71 -18.69
CA GLU A 70 -4.45 16.08 -18.96
C GLU A 70 -5.79 16.37 -18.27
N GLU A 71 -6.76 15.44 -18.38
CA GLU A 71 -8.05 15.55 -17.67
C GLU A 71 -7.86 15.60 -16.15
N SER A 72 -6.93 14.78 -15.63
CA SER A 72 -6.60 14.74 -14.20
C SER A 72 -5.76 15.94 -13.72
N SER A 73 -5.36 16.86 -14.61
CA SER A 73 -4.43 17.96 -14.33
C SER A 73 -3.10 17.49 -13.71
N ILE A 74 -2.60 16.31 -14.13
CA ILE A 74 -1.33 15.75 -13.68
C ILE A 74 -0.28 16.05 -14.75
N GLU A 75 0.62 16.98 -14.45
CA GLU A 75 1.76 17.30 -15.32
C GLU A 75 2.92 16.33 -15.03
N VAL A 76 2.96 15.22 -15.76
CA VAL A 76 4.07 14.24 -15.70
C VAL A 76 4.48 13.80 -17.11
N GLU A 77 5.78 13.64 -17.33
CA GLU A 77 6.29 13.03 -18.56
C GLU A 77 6.16 11.50 -18.47
N ILE A 78 5.32 10.90 -19.31
CA ILE A 78 5.21 9.45 -19.43
C ILE A 78 6.50 8.92 -20.08
N GLY A 79 7.18 7.98 -19.41
CA GLY A 79 8.34 7.29 -19.99
C GLY A 79 9.67 8.03 -19.86
N GLY A 80 9.75 9.06 -19.02
CA GLY A 80 10.99 9.78 -18.76
C GLY A 80 12.12 8.85 -18.31
N GLU A 81 13.28 9.00 -18.96
CA GLU A 81 14.51 8.31 -18.58
C GLU A 81 15.01 8.87 -17.24
N GLY A 82 14.61 8.24 -16.13
CA GLY A 82 15.06 8.60 -14.80
C GLY A 82 14.74 7.52 -13.79
N SER A 83 15.69 7.22 -12.88
CA SER A 83 15.31 6.45 -11.70
C SER A 83 14.26 7.26 -10.95
N PRO A 84 13.15 6.63 -10.52
CA PRO A 84 12.20 7.33 -9.69
C PRO A 84 12.89 7.91 -8.44
N PRO A 85 12.51 9.11 -7.98
CA PRO A 85 13.25 9.87 -6.97
C PRO A 85 13.33 9.21 -5.59
N TRP A 86 12.62 8.11 -5.36
CA TRP A 86 12.68 7.31 -4.13
C TRP A 86 13.67 6.13 -4.20
N LEU A 87 14.28 5.85 -5.35
CA LEU A 87 15.41 4.94 -5.49
C LEU A 87 16.75 5.60 -5.15
N ASP A 88 16.80 6.93 -5.17
CA ASP A 88 17.89 7.73 -4.62
C ASP A 88 17.80 7.76 -3.08
N ARG A 89 17.93 6.60 -2.42
CA ARG A 89 18.15 6.54 -0.97
C ARG A 89 19.65 6.60 -0.68
N GLU A 90 20.10 7.75 -0.18
CA GLU A 90 21.41 7.93 0.48
C GLU A 90 21.42 7.38 1.91
#